data_AF-A0AAD9Z7D0-F1
#
_entry.id   AF-A0AAD9Z7D0-F1
#
_cell.length_a   1.000
_cell.length_b   1.000
_cell.length_c   1.000
_cell.angle_alpha   90.00
_cell.angle_beta   90.00
_cell.angle_gamma   90.00
#
_symmetry.space_group_name_H-M   'P 1'
#
loop_
_entity.id
_entity.type
_entity.pdbx_description
1 polymer ?
#
loop_
_entity_poly.entity_id
_entity_poly.type
_entity_poly.pdbx_seq_one_letter_code
_entity_poly.pdbx_strand_id
1 'polypeptide(L)'
;MWILKIHRTAAKEEEDDDSDEETWKPCVEGFVKYLVDNQFVFDTIERIVDQSDDVAYAYFRNTGLEQAGGVSKDLEWFSGQGVVIPEPSTPGVSYAKYLEELAERSASLFLSHFYNIYFSHIVGGQVIAKQVSKKILEGRELELYKWDGEAEELLKGVRENLNMLGEVMPESAIYHIPALVQLDTNGQGGLLLKR
;
A
#
# COMPACT_ATOMS: atom_id res chain seq x y z
N MET A 1 -2.25 -2.94 -6.13
CA MET A 1 -2.91 -4.01 -6.91
C MET A 1 -3.56 -5.11 -6.05
N TRP A 2 -3.02 -5.45 -4.87
CA TRP A 2 -3.56 -6.51 -4.01
C TRP A 2 -4.89 -6.17 -3.33
N ILE A 3 -5.02 -4.99 -2.71
CA ILE A 3 -6.27 -4.56 -2.03
C ILE A 3 -7.43 -4.31 -3.02
N LEU A 4 -7.13 -3.81 -4.22
CA LEU A 4 -8.12 -3.73 -5.32
C LEU A 4 -8.58 -5.11 -5.80
N LYS A 5 -7.73 -6.14 -5.70
CA LYS A 5 -8.08 -7.52 -6.05
C LYS A 5 -8.99 -8.14 -4.98
N ILE A 6 -8.78 -7.80 -3.70
CA ILE A 6 -9.67 -8.15 -2.58
C ILE A 6 -11.07 -7.54 -2.76
N HIS A 7 -11.16 -6.25 -3.13
CA HIS A 7 -12.45 -5.61 -3.36
C HIS A 7 -13.13 -6.08 -4.66
N ARG A 8 -12.35 -6.56 -5.65
CA ARG A 8 -12.89 -7.18 -6.87
C ARG A 8 -13.63 -8.48 -6.57
N THR A 9 -13.14 -9.30 -5.63
CA THR A 9 -13.80 -10.56 -5.24
C THR A 9 -15.09 -10.33 -4.46
N ALA A 10 -15.17 -9.27 -3.64
CA ALA A 10 -16.38 -8.95 -2.88
C ALA A 10 -17.54 -8.40 -3.74
N ALA A 11 -17.26 -7.97 -4.98
CA ALA A 11 -18.27 -7.45 -5.92
C ALA A 11 -18.84 -8.54 -6.86
N LYS A 12 -18.50 -9.82 -6.65
CA LYS A 12 -18.94 -10.95 -7.47
C LYS A 12 -19.55 -12.05 -6.61
N GLU A 13 -20.80 -11.85 -6.21
CA GLU A 13 -21.70 -12.93 -5.78
C GLU A 13 -23.09 -12.68 -6.39
N GLU A 14 -23.18 -12.64 -7.72
CA GLU A 14 -24.37 -13.11 -8.46
C GLU A 14 -23.83 -13.68 -9.79
N GLU A 15 -23.96 -15.00 -9.96
CA GLU A 15 -23.61 -15.69 -11.20
C GLU A 15 -24.68 -15.41 -12.26
N ASP A 16 -24.25 -14.89 -13.41
CA ASP A 16 -24.76 -15.39 -14.68
C ASP A 16 -23.65 -15.31 -15.75
N ASP A 17 -23.56 -16.40 -16.49
CA ASP A 17 -22.55 -16.76 -17.49
C ASP A 17 -22.85 -16.06 -18.82
N ASP A 18 -21.94 -15.21 -19.32
CA ASP A 18 -21.56 -15.24 -20.74
C ASP A 18 -20.36 -14.33 -21.05
N SER A 19 -19.61 -14.73 -22.07
CA SER A 19 -18.37 -14.13 -22.54
C SER A 19 -18.49 -12.66 -22.94
N ASP A 20 -17.66 -11.81 -22.33
CA ASP A 20 -16.98 -10.66 -22.93
C ASP A 20 -15.92 -10.21 -21.92
N GLU A 21 -14.88 -9.49 -22.35
CA GLU A 21 -13.97 -8.79 -21.44
C GLU A 21 -14.79 -7.94 -20.46
N GLU A 22 -15.03 -8.51 -19.28
CA GLU A 22 -15.90 -7.98 -18.25
C GLU A 22 -15.37 -6.61 -17.84
N THR A 23 -15.94 -5.59 -18.46
CA THR A 23 -15.44 -4.23 -18.41
C THR A 23 -15.69 -3.74 -17.00
N TRP A 24 -14.68 -3.86 -16.13
CA TRP A 24 -14.77 -3.41 -14.75
C TRP A 24 -15.35 -1.98 -14.67
N LYS A 25 -16.48 -1.86 -13.97
CA LYS A 25 -17.19 -0.60 -13.73
C LYS A 25 -16.96 -0.17 -12.27
N PRO A 26 -16.22 0.91 -12.02
CA PRO A 26 -16.10 1.44 -10.66
C PRO A 26 -17.43 2.04 -10.20
N CYS A 27 -17.73 1.91 -8.91
CA CYS A 27 -18.82 2.61 -8.24
C CYS A 27 -18.30 3.37 -7.02
N VAL A 28 -19.05 4.38 -6.57
CA VAL A 28 -18.66 5.22 -5.44
C VAL A 28 -18.57 4.41 -4.15
N GLU A 29 -19.56 3.54 -3.85
CA GLU A 29 -19.52 2.78 -2.59
C GLU A 29 -18.34 1.81 -2.54
N GLY A 30 -18.04 1.13 -3.65
CA GLY A 30 -16.90 0.22 -3.75
C GLY A 30 -15.57 0.94 -3.61
N PHE A 31 -15.46 2.15 -4.17
CA PHE A 31 -14.25 2.95 -4.05
C PHE A 31 -14.05 3.52 -2.64
N VAL A 32 -15.11 3.95 -1.97
CA VAL A 32 -15.04 4.44 -0.59
C VAL A 32 -14.65 3.31 0.36
N LYS A 33 -15.20 2.09 0.21
CA LYS A 33 -14.74 0.90 0.95
C LYS A 33 -13.25 0.64 0.75
N TYR A 34 -12.80 0.71 -0.51
CA TYR A 34 -11.38 0.60 -0.83
C TYR A 34 -10.55 1.66 -0.10
N LEU A 35 -10.98 2.93 -0.09
CA LEU A 35 -10.25 4.00 0.61
C LEU A 35 -10.18 3.74 2.11
N VAL A 36 -11.29 3.38 2.76
CA VAL A 36 -11.32 3.08 4.20
C VAL A 36 -10.35 1.94 4.56
N ASP A 37 -10.37 0.84 3.79
CA ASP A 37 -9.45 -0.28 4.04
C ASP A 37 -7.99 0.11 3.85
N ASN A 38 -7.68 0.93 2.83
CA ASN A 38 -6.30 1.41 2.63
C ASN A 38 -5.88 2.39 3.72
N GLN A 39 -6.76 3.29 4.15
CA GLN A 39 -6.49 4.20 5.27
C GLN A 39 -6.11 3.40 6.50
N PHE A 40 -6.90 2.38 6.85
CA PHE A 40 -6.65 1.56 8.03
C PHE A 40 -5.30 0.83 7.97
N VAL A 41 -4.93 0.32 6.79
CA VAL A 41 -3.61 -0.31 6.57
C VAL A 41 -2.47 0.71 6.63
N PHE A 42 -2.62 1.89 6.02
CA PHE A 42 -1.63 2.96 6.08
C PHE A 42 -1.43 3.47 7.51
N ASP A 43 -2.51 3.79 8.21
CA ASP A 43 -2.49 4.18 9.63
C ASP A 43 -1.75 3.12 10.48
N THR A 44 -1.98 1.84 10.19
CA THR A 44 -1.32 0.75 10.92
C THR A 44 0.18 0.74 10.69
N ILE A 45 0.65 0.78 9.42
CA ILE A 45 2.09 0.74 9.15
C ILE A 45 2.80 2.01 9.61
N GLU A 46 2.15 3.18 9.46
CA GLU A 46 2.68 4.46 9.88
C GLU A 46 2.82 4.50 11.41
N ARG A 47 1.79 4.06 12.14
CA ARG A 47 1.82 3.96 13.60
C ARG A 47 2.87 2.98 14.11
N ILE A 48 2.98 1.79 13.51
CA ILE A 48 3.99 0.79 13.91
C ILE A 48 5.39 1.40 13.83
N VAL A 49 5.70 2.06 12.71
CA VAL A 49 7.02 2.66 12.47
C VAL A 49 7.27 3.87 13.37
N ASP A 50 6.27 4.73 13.55
CA ASP A 50 6.38 5.92 14.40
C ASP A 50 6.61 5.56 15.88
N GLN A 51 5.82 4.61 16.41
CA GLN A 51 5.79 4.31 17.85
C GLN A 51 6.82 3.28 18.32
N SER A 52 7.49 2.56 17.41
CA SER A 52 8.39 1.49 17.83
C SER A 52 9.75 2.00 18.31
N ASP A 53 10.26 1.48 19.41
CA ASP A 53 11.62 1.80 19.89
C ASP A 53 12.73 1.01 19.16
N ASP A 54 12.38 0.12 18.22
CA ASP A 54 13.38 -0.63 17.46
C ASP A 54 14.13 0.29 16.48
N VAL A 55 15.45 0.29 16.59
CA VAL A 55 16.36 1.08 15.73
C VAL A 55 16.20 0.75 14.25
N ALA A 56 15.73 -0.46 13.91
CA ALA A 56 15.45 -0.87 12.54
C ALA A 56 14.41 0.03 11.86
N TYR A 57 13.45 0.59 12.61
CA TYR A 57 12.38 1.42 12.06
C TYR A 57 12.70 2.91 12.00
N ALA A 58 13.79 3.36 12.62
CA ALA A 58 14.14 4.78 12.70
C ALA A 58 14.28 5.44 11.31
N TYR A 59 14.79 4.69 10.33
CA TYR A 59 14.96 5.15 8.93
C TYR A 59 13.68 5.13 8.09
N PHE A 60 12.58 4.63 8.64
CA PHE A 60 11.30 4.48 7.93
C PHE A 60 10.24 5.45 8.43
N ARG A 61 10.57 6.31 9.40
CA ARG A 61 9.71 7.41 9.83
C ARG A 61 9.86 8.60 8.89
N ASN A 62 8.75 9.27 8.58
CA ASN A 62 8.74 10.50 7.78
C ASN A 62 9.48 10.32 6.46
N THR A 63 9.21 9.21 5.78
CA THR A 63 9.79 8.89 4.47
C THR A 63 9.27 9.79 3.37
N GLY A 64 8.17 10.50 3.63
CA GLY A 64 7.40 11.25 2.65
C GLY A 64 6.40 10.36 1.91
N LEU A 65 6.42 9.04 2.13
CA LEU A 65 5.48 8.11 1.50
C LEU A 65 4.16 7.97 2.25
N GLU A 66 4.06 8.46 3.48
CA GLU A 66 2.87 8.38 4.33
C GLU A 66 1.62 8.85 3.58
N GLN A 67 0.55 8.04 3.64
CA GLN A 67 -0.67 8.21 2.83
C GLN A 67 -1.93 8.31 3.66
N ALA A 68 -1.94 7.87 4.92
CA ALA A 68 -3.17 7.84 5.70
C ALA A 68 -3.85 9.22 5.81
N GLY A 69 -3.05 10.27 5.99
CA GLY A 69 -3.54 11.66 6.00
C GLY A 69 -4.11 12.13 4.66
N GLY A 70 -3.54 11.68 3.54
CA GLY A 70 -4.09 11.92 2.19
C GLY A 70 -5.45 11.25 2.01
N VAL A 71 -5.56 9.97 2.41
CA VAL A 71 -6.82 9.23 2.33
C VAL A 71 -7.90 9.85 3.21
N SER A 72 -7.55 10.34 4.41
CA SER A 72 -8.49 11.03 5.30
C SER A 72 -9.17 12.20 4.58
N LYS A 73 -8.39 13.04 3.90
CA LYS A 73 -8.93 14.19 3.13
C LYS A 73 -9.86 13.76 2.00
N ASP A 74 -9.54 12.65 1.34
CA ASP A 74 -10.39 12.10 0.28
C ASP A 74 -11.73 11.60 0.85
N LEU A 75 -11.71 10.89 1.98
CA LEU A 75 -12.90 10.40 2.68
C LEU A 75 -13.76 11.54 3.24
N GLU A 76 -13.15 12.57 3.82
CA GLU A 76 -13.83 13.78 4.27
C GLU A 76 -14.57 14.47 3.11
N TRP A 77 -13.95 14.53 1.93
CA TRP A 77 -14.62 15.05 0.74
C TRP A 77 -15.83 14.22 0.34
N PHE A 78 -15.73 12.88 0.33
CA PHE A 78 -16.87 11.99 0.05
C PHE A 78 -18.00 12.18 1.07
N SER A 79 -17.66 12.28 2.34
CA SER A 79 -18.62 12.56 3.42
C SER A 79 -19.34 13.89 3.19
N GLY A 80 -18.61 14.93 2.76
CA GLY A 80 -19.18 16.23 2.38
C GLY A 80 -20.14 16.17 1.17
N GLN A 81 -20.03 15.16 0.31
CA GLN A 81 -20.98 14.89 -0.78
C GLN A 81 -22.20 14.05 -0.33
N GLY A 82 -22.32 13.75 0.97
CA GLY A 82 -23.40 12.92 1.51
C GLY A 82 -23.17 11.42 1.36
N VAL A 83 -21.96 10.99 0.98
CA VAL A 83 -21.61 9.57 0.90
C VAL A 83 -21.34 9.03 2.31
N VAL A 84 -21.96 7.90 2.64
CA VAL A 84 -21.74 7.23 3.92
C VAL A 84 -20.37 6.55 3.91
N ILE A 85 -19.52 6.91 4.87
CA ILE A 85 -18.22 6.27 5.08
C ILE A 85 -18.45 5.02 5.95
N PRO A 86 -18.19 3.81 5.43
CA PRO A 86 -18.35 2.58 6.19
C PRO A 86 -17.19 2.39 7.18
N GLU A 87 -17.37 1.47 8.13
CA GLU A 87 -16.27 0.93 8.92
C GLU A 87 -15.31 0.10 8.04
N PRO A 88 -14.03 -0.06 8.45
CA PRO A 88 -13.08 -0.94 7.78
C PRO A 88 -13.62 -2.37 7.63
N SER A 89 -13.41 -2.95 6.45
CA SER A 89 -13.90 -4.28 6.13
C SER A 89 -12.97 -5.36 6.72
N THR A 90 -13.47 -6.59 6.81
CA THR A 90 -12.70 -7.74 7.35
C THR A 90 -11.32 -7.90 6.68
N PRO A 91 -11.17 -7.79 5.34
CA PRO A 91 -9.85 -7.76 4.71
C PRO A 91 -8.90 -6.68 5.22
N GLY A 92 -9.34 -5.42 5.31
CA GLY A 92 -8.52 -4.32 5.84
C GLY A 92 -8.08 -4.60 7.29
N VAL A 93 -9.05 -4.97 8.14
CA VAL A 93 -8.80 -5.28 9.56
C VAL A 93 -7.87 -6.47 9.75
N SER A 94 -8.09 -7.55 9.00
CA SER A 94 -7.28 -8.78 9.12
C SER A 94 -5.86 -8.55 8.64
N TYR A 95 -5.67 -7.76 7.59
CA TYR A 95 -4.33 -7.46 7.09
C TYR A 95 -3.57 -6.52 8.01
N ALA A 96 -4.21 -5.48 8.55
CA ALA A 96 -3.63 -4.63 9.58
C ALA A 96 -3.17 -5.43 10.80
N LYS A 97 -4.03 -6.33 11.32
CA LYS A 97 -3.67 -7.22 12.43
C LYS A 97 -2.48 -8.12 12.08
N TYR A 98 -2.45 -8.67 10.86
CA TYR A 98 -1.31 -9.46 10.40
C TYR A 98 -0.01 -8.64 10.36
N LEU A 99 -0.06 -7.36 9.98
CA LEU A 99 1.11 -6.47 9.99
C LEU A 99 1.61 -6.18 11.41
N GLU A 100 0.70 -6.03 12.38
CA GLU A 100 1.06 -5.91 13.80
C GLU A 100 1.77 -7.18 14.30
N GLU A 101 1.19 -8.36 14.03
CA GLU A 101 1.79 -9.65 14.39
C GLU A 101 3.17 -9.86 13.73
N LEU A 102 3.34 -9.37 12.49
CA LEU A 102 4.63 -9.38 11.82
C LEU A 102 5.65 -8.46 12.49
N ALA A 103 5.24 -7.24 12.85
CA ALA A 103 6.13 -6.26 13.48
C ALA A 103 6.63 -6.73 14.85
N GLU A 104 5.80 -7.45 15.61
CA GLU A 104 6.19 -8.09 16.87
C GLU A 104 7.18 -9.24 16.66
N ARG A 105 7.00 -10.02 15.59
CA ARG A 105 7.79 -11.23 15.32
C ARG A 105 9.12 -10.93 14.64
N SER A 106 9.14 -9.98 13.71
CA SER A 106 10.27 -9.76 12.82
C SER A 106 10.15 -8.43 12.07
N ALA A 107 11.03 -7.49 12.43
CA ALA A 107 11.16 -6.21 11.74
C ALA A 107 11.44 -6.39 10.24
N SER A 108 12.27 -7.36 9.85
CA SER A 108 12.55 -7.66 8.45
C SER A 108 11.31 -8.09 7.66
N LEU A 109 10.50 -8.99 8.21
CA LEU A 109 9.25 -9.42 7.56
C LEU A 109 8.21 -8.30 7.51
N PHE A 110 8.12 -7.47 8.54
CA PHE A 110 7.23 -6.30 8.49
C PHE A 110 7.69 -5.30 7.42
N LEU A 111 8.98 -4.94 7.39
CA LEU A 111 9.54 -3.96 6.44
C LEU A 111 9.45 -4.43 4.98
N SER A 112 9.47 -5.74 4.75
CA SER A 112 9.10 -6.36 3.47
C SER A 112 7.71 -5.94 2.99
N HIS A 113 6.71 -6.08 3.86
CA HIS A 113 5.33 -5.73 3.55
C HIS A 113 5.17 -4.21 3.42
N PHE A 114 5.81 -3.43 4.30
CA PHE A 114 5.87 -1.96 4.21
C PHE A 114 6.30 -1.53 2.81
N TYR A 115 7.45 -2.03 2.32
CA TYR A 115 7.94 -1.70 0.99
C TYR A 115 6.97 -2.09 -0.11
N ASN A 116 6.46 -3.33 -0.07
CA ASN A 116 5.57 -3.85 -1.11
C ASN A 116 4.23 -3.11 -1.17
N ILE A 117 3.72 -2.61 -0.05
CA ILE A 117 2.51 -1.78 0.02
C ILE A 117 2.75 -0.47 -0.74
N TYR A 118 3.78 0.29 -0.37
CA TYR A 118 4.07 1.56 -1.04
C TYR A 118 4.49 1.38 -2.51
N PHE A 119 5.33 0.40 -2.82
CA PHE A 119 5.70 0.06 -4.19
C PHE A 119 4.46 -0.25 -5.05
N SER A 120 3.56 -1.11 -4.54
CA SER A 120 2.33 -1.47 -5.25
C SER A 120 1.39 -0.28 -5.43
N HIS A 121 1.38 0.64 -4.48
CA HIS A 121 0.56 1.84 -4.51
C HIS A 121 1.06 2.83 -5.57
N ILE A 122 2.37 3.09 -5.59
CA ILE A 122 3.03 4.01 -6.52
C ILE A 122 2.97 3.46 -7.96
N VAL A 123 3.46 2.24 -8.18
CA VAL A 123 3.59 1.67 -9.53
C VAL A 123 2.23 1.24 -10.10
N GLY A 124 1.38 0.62 -9.29
CA GLY A 124 0.13 0.01 -9.76
C GLY A 124 -1.14 0.79 -9.40
N GLY A 125 -1.13 1.56 -8.31
CA GLY A 125 -2.32 2.23 -7.79
C GLY A 125 -2.75 3.43 -8.63
N GLN A 126 -1.78 4.20 -9.14
CA GLN A 126 -2.05 5.44 -9.88
C GLN A 126 -2.91 5.21 -11.14
N VAL A 127 -2.66 4.14 -11.89
CA VAL A 127 -3.41 3.83 -13.11
C VAL A 127 -4.89 3.61 -12.81
N ILE A 128 -5.17 2.83 -11.76
CA ILE A 128 -6.55 2.48 -11.38
C ILE A 128 -7.27 3.71 -10.84
N ALA A 129 -6.61 4.51 -10.01
CA ALA A 129 -7.21 5.73 -9.47
C ALA A 129 -7.51 6.79 -10.54
N LYS A 130 -6.63 6.96 -11.54
CA LYS A 130 -6.92 7.82 -12.70
C LYS A 130 -8.17 7.35 -13.44
N GLN A 131 -8.37 6.04 -13.57
CA GLN A 131 -9.59 5.49 -14.18
C GLN A 131 -10.83 5.71 -13.33
N VAL A 132 -10.76 5.49 -12.00
CA VAL A 132 -11.86 5.79 -11.06
C VAL A 132 -12.21 7.27 -11.13
N SER A 133 -11.22 8.14 -10.98
CA SER A 133 -11.37 9.59 -11.01
C SER A 133 -12.10 10.06 -12.26
N LYS A 134 -11.64 9.60 -13.44
CA LYS A 134 -12.27 9.95 -14.72
C LYS A 134 -13.70 9.42 -14.85
N LYS A 135 -13.99 8.21 -14.35
CA LYS A 135 -15.28 7.54 -14.55
C LYS A 135 -16.35 8.00 -13.57
N ILE A 136 -15.99 8.24 -12.30
CA ILE A 136 -16.98 8.45 -11.23
C ILE A 136 -16.70 9.67 -10.34
N LEU A 137 -15.59 10.39 -10.53
CA LEU A 137 -15.23 11.59 -9.74
C LEU A 137 -14.96 12.83 -10.60
N GLU A 138 -15.48 12.84 -11.83
CA GLU A 138 -15.38 13.99 -12.77
C GLU A 138 -13.93 14.48 -13.00
N GLY A 139 -12.95 13.57 -12.93
CA GLY A 139 -11.54 13.91 -13.11
C GLY A 139 -10.86 14.54 -11.89
N ARG A 140 -11.50 14.54 -10.71
CA ARG A 140 -10.90 15.00 -9.46
C ARG A 140 -9.60 14.25 -9.16
N GLU A 141 -8.56 15.02 -8.86
CA GLU A 141 -7.32 14.45 -8.32
C GLU A 141 -7.50 14.09 -6.85
N LEU A 142 -7.16 12.85 -6.52
CA LEU A 142 -7.22 12.30 -5.17
C LEU A 142 -5.95 12.60 -4.40
N GLU A 143 -6.09 12.95 -3.13
CA GLU A 143 -4.96 13.21 -2.22
C GLU A 143 -4.14 11.94 -1.94
N LEU A 144 -4.75 10.75 -1.97
CA LEU A 144 -4.09 9.44 -1.87
C LEU A 144 -2.99 9.19 -2.95
N TYR A 145 -2.92 10.02 -3.99
CA TYR A 145 -1.92 9.90 -5.06
C TYR A 145 -1.07 11.17 -5.22
N LYS A 146 -0.99 11.97 -4.16
CA LYS A 146 -0.13 13.15 -4.10
C LYS A 146 0.97 12.92 -3.07
N TRP A 147 2.16 13.36 -3.42
CA TRP A 147 3.35 13.33 -2.57
C TRP A 147 4.03 14.69 -2.64
N ASP A 148 4.73 15.06 -1.57
CA ASP A 148 5.64 16.21 -1.59
C ASP A 148 6.97 15.77 -2.21
N GLY A 149 7.02 15.83 -3.54
CA GLY A 149 8.15 15.34 -4.35
C GLY A 149 7.79 14.17 -5.27
N GLU A 150 8.80 13.64 -5.95
CA GLU A 150 8.64 12.52 -6.88
C GLU A 150 8.54 11.19 -6.13
N ALA A 151 7.39 10.53 -6.23
CA ALA A 151 7.10 9.29 -5.49
C ALA A 151 8.13 8.17 -5.78
N GLU A 152 8.67 8.11 -7.00
CA GLU A 152 9.71 7.15 -7.37
C GLU A 152 11.03 7.39 -6.63
N GLU A 153 11.41 8.66 -6.42
CA GLU A 153 12.62 9.00 -5.65
C GLU A 153 12.43 8.75 -4.15
N LEU A 154 11.23 9.04 -3.60
CA LEU A 154 10.90 8.69 -2.21
C LEU A 154 10.98 7.16 -1.99
N LEU A 155 10.42 6.38 -2.92
CA LEU A 155 10.46 4.92 -2.88
C LEU A 155 11.88 4.36 -3.02
N LYS A 156 12.72 5.01 -3.84
CA LYS A 156 14.14 4.68 -3.95
C LYS A 156 14.86 4.92 -2.62
N GLY A 157 14.59 6.03 -1.93
CA GLY A 157 15.14 6.29 -0.59
C GLY A 157 14.78 5.20 0.42
N VAL A 158 13.53 4.73 0.41
CA VAL A 158 13.11 3.57 1.24
C VAL A 158 13.89 2.30 0.88
N ARG A 159 14.12 2.05 -0.42
CA ARG A 159 14.93 0.90 -0.87
C ARG A 159 16.37 0.98 -0.38
N GLU A 160 16.98 2.16 -0.42
CA GLU A 160 18.33 2.39 0.09
C GLU A 160 18.40 2.15 1.60
N ASN A 161 17.39 2.58 2.37
CA ASN A 161 17.28 2.30 3.80
C ASN A 161 17.18 0.80 4.10
N LEU A 162 16.42 0.04 3.31
CA LEU A 162 16.32 -1.42 3.44
C LEU A 162 17.66 -2.10 3.15
N ASN A 163 18.39 -1.65 2.13
CA ASN A 163 19.69 -2.19 1.79
C ASN A 163 20.70 -1.97 2.93
N MET A 164 20.76 -0.75 3.48
CA MET A 164 21.63 -0.44 4.63
C MET A 164 21.27 -1.30 5.84
N LEU A 165 19.99 -1.49 6.12
CA LEU A 165 19.53 -2.33 7.22
C LEU A 165 19.94 -3.80 7.00
N GLY A 166 19.88 -4.29 5.76
CA GLY A 166 20.32 -5.64 5.38
C GLY A 166 21.81 -5.88 5.59
N GLU A 167 22.66 -4.86 5.46
CA GLU A 167 24.11 -4.96 5.68
C GLU A 167 24.49 -5.05 7.17
N VAL A 168 23.66 -4.49 8.07
CA VAL A 168 23.93 -4.45 9.52
C VAL A 168 23.21 -5.54 10.30
N MET A 169 22.26 -6.26 9.68
CA MET A 169 21.56 -7.37 10.32
C MET A 169 22.41 -8.66 10.33
N PRO A 170 22.35 -9.48 11.40
CA PRO A 170 23.04 -10.76 11.44
C PRO A 170 22.50 -11.70 10.34
N GLU A 171 23.36 -12.55 9.74
CA GLU A 171 23.02 -13.44 8.62
C GLU A 171 21.74 -14.25 8.83
N SER A 172 21.44 -14.67 10.07
CA SER A 172 20.22 -15.40 10.42
C SER A 172 18.92 -14.60 10.20
N ALA A 173 18.97 -13.27 10.25
CA ALA A 173 17.86 -12.37 9.96
C ALA A 173 17.73 -12.05 8.47
N ILE A 174 18.84 -12.15 7.71
CA ILE A 174 18.88 -11.92 6.25
C ILE A 174 18.10 -13.00 5.50
N TYR A 175 18.10 -14.26 5.96
CA TYR A 175 17.30 -15.35 5.33
C TYR A 175 15.77 -15.14 5.42
N HIS A 176 15.31 -14.26 6.31
CA HIS A 176 13.89 -13.90 6.48
C HIS A 176 13.55 -12.54 5.89
N ILE A 177 14.52 -11.80 5.37
CA ILE A 177 14.28 -10.80 4.35
C ILE A 177 14.15 -11.65 3.08
N PRO A 178 12.95 -11.95 2.53
CA PRO A 178 12.90 -12.51 1.18
C PRO A 178 13.83 -11.68 0.29
N ALA A 179 14.35 -12.24 -0.79
CA ALA A 179 15.06 -11.49 -1.81
C ALA A 179 14.17 -10.36 -2.38
N LEU A 180 13.99 -9.28 -1.62
CA LEU A 180 12.87 -8.32 -1.71
C LEU A 180 13.09 -7.29 -2.81
N VAL A 181 14.16 -7.49 -3.57
CA VAL A 181 14.52 -6.73 -4.76
C VAL A 181 14.83 -7.69 -5.94
N GLN A 182 14.50 -8.99 -5.87
CA GLN A 182 14.70 -9.91 -7.00
C GLN A 182 13.48 -10.10 -7.93
N LEU A 183 12.39 -9.35 -7.73
CA LEU A 183 11.30 -9.28 -8.71
C LEU A 183 11.25 -7.95 -9.48
N ASP A 184 12.35 -7.18 -9.46
CA ASP A 184 12.57 -6.06 -10.39
C ASP A 184 13.23 -6.52 -11.71
N THR A 185 13.03 -7.78 -12.08
CA THR A 185 13.43 -8.31 -13.40
C THR A 185 12.40 -7.90 -14.44
N ASN A 186 12.31 -6.60 -14.73
CA ASN A 186 12.21 -6.11 -16.11
C ASN A 186 12.37 -4.59 -16.22
N GLY A 187 13.30 -4.01 -15.47
CA GLY A 187 13.57 -2.59 -15.61
C GLY A 187 14.98 -2.09 -15.36
N GLN A 188 15.97 -2.98 -15.17
CA GLN A 188 17.39 -2.65 -14.90
C GLN A 188 17.68 -1.99 -13.54
N GLY A 189 18.18 -2.81 -12.61
CA GLY A 189 18.75 -2.38 -11.34
C GLY A 189 19.19 -3.57 -10.50
N GLY A 190 20.08 -4.40 -11.05
CA GLY A 190 20.52 -5.63 -10.40
C GLY A 190 21.25 -5.38 -9.07
N LEU A 191 20.76 -6.00 -7.99
CA LEU A 191 21.52 -6.13 -6.76
C LEU A 191 22.53 -7.29 -6.90
N LEU A 192 23.79 -6.94 -7.10
CA LEU A 192 24.93 -7.83 -6.93
C LEU A 192 25.21 -7.98 -5.44
N LEU A 193 24.65 -9.03 -4.81
CA LEU A 193 25.23 -9.57 -3.58
C LEU A 193 26.59 -10.18 -3.95
N LYS A 194 27.67 -9.41 -3.81
CA LYS A 194 29.01 -9.98 -3.81
C LYS A 194 29.17 -10.82 -2.55
N ARG A 195 29.29 -12.13 -2.75
CA ARG A 195 29.92 -13.04 -1.80
C ARG A 195 31.37 -12.65 -1.56
#